data_AF-A0A8J5X063-F1
#
_entry.id   AF-A0A8J5X063-F1
#
_cell.length_a   1.000
_cell.length_b   1.000
_cell.length_c   1.000
_cell.angle_alpha   90.00
_cell.angle_beta   90.00
_cell.angle_gamma   90.00
#
_symmetry.space_group_name_H-M   'P 1'
#
loop_
_entity.id
_entity.type
_entity.pdbx_description
1 polymer ?
#
loop_
_entity_poly.entity_id
_entity_poly.type
_entity_poly.pdbx_seq_one_letter_code
_entity_poly.pdbx_strand_id
1 'polypeptide(L)'
;MVQAPLADLRDKVAAFRAATAAALAALRAGLEQRASATAARELLELLLDTSHVVSKVEKLIKELPIAQPDSSNVQAISGNKGYSGNAITPPIVDAGIDVRETQSILLERIASEMNRLKFYTSHAQNLPFIENLEKRVQGATKLLDGSLERCFVDGLEHRDGKVVYNCLRAYAAIDNTSSAEEIFRTTVLSLLIQKIVPQNYAKAVAGVSSDDLEDDYEQIMQCVEKDCKFILEISSSANSGLHVFDFLANSVLKEVHLAVQKGKPGATSPGKPKQFLKNYKASLRFLDFLEGYCLSKPAVAKFRSEPAYADFMRLWHVAVYFTLKFQDIAGGLDSALTATITPVGMHENQTKPKILLLKQSIKLLESLQACWSDEVLVFSHSDKFMRLSLQLISRYTTWLSSGLATRKASDGSSNSPADAAWALSIPVEDFIYEYARNLRSLGIDAREIESFRALWQCVAPTDKQDNIQF
;
A
#
# COMPACT_ATOMS: atom_id res chain seq x y z
N MET A 1 1.15 100.08 13.32
CA MET A 1 0.28 99.50 14.38
C MET A 1 -0.37 98.15 14.02
N VAL A 2 0.20 97.33 13.11
CA VAL A 2 -0.47 96.07 12.65
C VAL A 2 0.35 94.78 12.93
N GLN A 3 1.61 94.88 13.35
CA GLN A 3 2.46 93.69 13.61
C GLN A 3 2.10 92.94 14.90
N ALA A 4 1.63 93.62 15.95
CA ALA A 4 1.31 93.00 17.23
C ALA A 4 0.16 91.96 17.18
N PRO A 5 -1.01 92.25 16.57
CA PRO A 5 -2.11 91.29 16.52
C PRO A 5 -1.84 90.08 15.60
N LEU A 6 -1.02 90.23 14.55
CA LEU A 6 -0.61 89.11 13.68
C LEU A 6 0.40 88.18 14.36
N ALA A 7 1.31 88.73 15.19
CA ALA A 7 2.22 87.94 16.01
C ALA A 7 1.46 87.12 17.06
N ASP A 8 0.50 87.73 17.75
CA ASP A 8 -0.35 87.06 18.74
C ASP A 8 -1.20 85.93 18.11
N LEU A 9 -1.73 86.13 16.90
CA LEU A 9 -2.48 85.11 16.18
C LEU A 9 -1.57 83.95 15.71
N ARG A 10 -0.35 84.25 15.26
CA ARG A 10 0.66 83.24 14.92
C ARG A 10 1.08 82.43 16.15
N ASP A 11 1.27 83.07 17.29
CA ASP A 11 1.63 82.40 18.54
C ASP A 11 0.49 81.52 19.05
N LYS A 12 -0.76 81.97 18.94
CA LYS A 12 -1.95 81.15 19.22
C LYS A 12 -2.08 79.95 18.29
N VAL A 13 -1.82 80.11 17.00
CA VAL A 13 -1.83 78.99 16.03
C VAL A 13 -0.69 78.01 16.30
N ALA A 14 0.50 78.50 16.66
CA ALA A 14 1.63 77.66 17.04
C ALA A 14 1.34 76.87 18.33
N ALA A 15 0.76 77.52 19.34
CA ALA A 15 0.33 76.90 20.59
C ALA A 15 -0.77 75.85 20.35
N PHE A 16 -1.77 76.14 19.50
CA PHE A 16 -2.81 75.18 19.14
C PHE A 16 -2.21 73.98 18.40
N ARG A 17 -1.31 74.20 17.43
CA ARG A 17 -0.61 73.10 16.73
C ARG A 17 0.17 72.23 17.70
N ALA A 18 0.93 72.83 18.61
CA ALA A 18 1.68 72.10 19.64
C ALA A 18 0.74 71.29 20.55
N ALA A 19 -0.39 71.86 20.96
CA ALA A 19 -1.41 71.17 21.75
C ALA A 19 -2.03 69.98 20.98
N THR A 20 -2.40 70.14 19.71
CA THR A 20 -2.89 69.03 18.87
C THR A 20 -1.84 67.94 18.64
N ALA A 21 -0.57 68.31 18.45
CA ALA A 21 0.52 67.35 18.29
C ALA A 21 0.76 66.55 19.58
N ALA A 22 0.71 67.21 20.75
CA ALA A 22 0.79 66.56 22.05
C ALA A 22 -0.39 65.63 22.30
N ALA A 23 -1.62 66.06 21.97
CA ALA A 23 -2.82 65.23 22.09
C ALA A 23 -2.77 64.00 21.18
N LEU A 24 -2.26 64.15 19.96
CA LEU A 24 -2.10 63.04 19.02
C LEU A 24 -1.01 62.05 19.46
N ALA A 25 0.10 62.53 20.03
CA ALA A 25 1.13 61.67 20.63
C ALA A 25 0.59 60.89 21.84
N ALA A 26 -0.18 61.55 22.72
CA ALA A 26 -0.82 60.89 23.86
C ALA A 26 -1.85 59.84 23.41
N LEU A 27 -2.61 60.10 22.35
CA LEU A 27 -3.55 59.13 21.78
C LEU A 27 -2.81 57.90 21.22
N ARG A 28 -1.72 58.10 20.47
CA ARG A 28 -0.89 57.00 19.94
C ARG A 28 -0.30 56.15 21.05
N ALA A 29 0.29 56.78 22.08
CA ALA A 29 0.80 56.07 23.24
C ALA A 29 -0.31 55.28 23.98
N GLY A 30 -1.50 55.87 24.11
CA GLY A 30 -2.66 55.18 24.70
C GLY A 30 -3.17 54.01 23.86
N LEU A 31 -3.11 54.11 22.52
CA LEU A 31 -3.45 53.01 21.62
C LEU A 31 -2.42 51.88 21.67
N GLU A 32 -1.11 52.21 21.71
CA GLU A 32 -0.04 51.23 21.89
C GLU A 32 -0.15 50.52 23.24
N GLN A 33 -0.45 51.26 24.31
CA GLN A 33 -0.67 50.69 25.63
C GLN A 33 -1.92 49.80 25.69
N ARG A 34 -3.00 50.16 24.99
CA ARG A 34 -4.18 49.28 24.87
C ARG A 34 -3.83 48.04 24.07
N ALA A 35 -3.10 48.16 22.96
CA ALA A 35 -2.70 47.01 22.16
C ALA A 35 -1.83 46.05 22.97
N SER A 36 -0.85 46.55 23.74
CA SER A 36 -0.01 45.71 24.59
C SER A 36 -0.79 45.07 25.74
N ALA A 37 -1.72 45.80 26.37
CA ALA A 37 -2.60 45.26 27.41
C ALA A 37 -3.53 44.16 26.88
N THR A 38 -4.07 44.32 25.66
CA THR A 38 -4.90 43.29 25.01
C THR A 38 -4.07 42.04 24.72
N ALA A 39 -2.87 42.20 24.13
CA ALA A 39 -1.99 41.06 23.86
C ALA A 39 -1.56 40.32 25.14
N ALA A 40 -1.25 41.05 26.21
CA ALA A 40 -0.92 40.45 27.51
C ALA A 40 -2.12 39.69 28.11
N ARG A 41 -3.34 40.22 27.96
CA ARG A 41 -4.56 39.56 28.41
C ARG A 41 -4.83 38.27 27.64
N GLU A 42 -4.75 38.31 26.32
CA GLU A 42 -4.92 37.12 25.46
C GLU A 42 -3.92 36.01 25.83
N LEU A 43 -2.66 36.38 26.09
CA LEU A 43 -1.66 35.44 26.56
C LEU A 43 -2.00 34.82 27.92
N LEU A 44 -2.47 35.64 28.88
CA LEU A 44 -2.87 35.13 30.20
C LEU A 44 -4.09 34.22 30.13
N GLU A 45 -5.07 34.53 29.29
CA GLU A 45 -6.23 33.66 29.04
C GLU A 45 -5.76 32.31 28.47
N LEU A 46 -4.84 32.31 27.49
CA LEU A 46 -4.25 31.09 26.93
C LEU A 46 -3.50 30.25 27.99
N LEU A 47 -2.72 30.89 28.87
CA LEU A 47 -1.99 30.20 29.94
C LEU A 47 -2.92 29.59 30.99
N LEU A 48 -4.00 30.31 31.35
CA LEU A 48 -5.02 29.84 32.27
C LEU A 48 -5.76 28.62 31.69
N ASP A 49 -6.17 28.71 30.44
CA ASP A 49 -6.86 27.62 29.73
C ASP A 49 -5.96 26.38 29.61
N THR A 50 -4.68 26.55 29.30
CA THR A 50 -3.71 25.45 29.24
C THR A 50 -3.58 24.76 30.60
N SER A 51 -3.44 25.53 31.70
CA SER A 51 -3.33 24.99 33.06
C SER A 51 -4.60 24.25 33.51
N HIS A 52 -5.78 24.78 33.14
CA HIS A 52 -7.06 24.16 33.42
C HIS A 52 -7.21 22.82 32.67
N VAL A 53 -6.82 22.74 31.40
CA VAL A 53 -6.87 21.50 30.62
C VAL A 53 -5.89 20.46 31.16
N VAL A 54 -4.65 20.84 31.51
CA VAL A 54 -3.70 19.91 32.16
C VAL A 54 -4.29 19.34 33.45
N SER A 55 -4.84 20.20 34.31
CA SER A 55 -5.42 19.77 35.58
C SER A 55 -6.64 18.87 35.39
N LYS A 56 -7.45 19.13 34.35
CA LYS A 56 -8.59 18.30 33.99
C LYS A 56 -8.13 16.92 33.50
N VAL A 57 -7.12 16.87 32.63
CA VAL A 57 -6.55 15.61 32.14
C VAL A 57 -5.97 14.79 33.29
N GLU A 58 -5.19 15.41 34.19
CA GLU A 58 -4.63 14.70 35.34
C GLU A 58 -5.71 14.16 36.29
N LYS A 59 -6.83 14.87 36.45
CA LYS A 59 -7.98 14.39 37.23
C LYS A 59 -8.64 13.19 36.54
N LEU A 60 -8.91 13.29 35.24
CA LEU A 60 -9.52 12.20 34.47
C LEU A 60 -8.61 10.95 34.42
N ILE A 61 -7.29 11.12 34.34
CA ILE A 61 -6.33 10.02 34.42
C ILE A 61 -6.35 9.36 35.80
N LYS A 62 -6.53 10.13 36.88
CA LYS A 62 -6.66 9.56 38.25
C LYS A 62 -7.97 8.80 38.46
N GLU A 63 -9.00 9.12 37.68
CA GLU A 63 -10.29 8.41 37.68
C GLU A 63 -10.28 7.12 36.85
N LEU A 64 -9.19 6.84 36.11
CA LEU A 64 -9.04 5.56 35.42
C LEU A 64 -9.03 4.42 36.45
N PRO A 65 -9.91 3.41 36.32
CA PRO A 65 -9.83 2.22 37.13
C PRO A 65 -8.45 1.58 36.91
N ILE A 66 -7.59 1.61 37.93
CA ILE A 66 -6.36 0.82 37.91
C ILE A 66 -6.83 -0.62 38.01
N ALA A 67 -6.84 -1.34 36.89
CA ALA A 67 -6.96 -2.78 36.91
C ALA A 67 -5.84 -3.31 37.81
N GLN A 68 -6.19 -3.79 39.02
CA GLN A 68 -5.24 -4.52 39.84
C GLN A 68 -4.86 -5.78 39.06
N PRO A 69 -3.56 -6.05 38.87
CA PRO A 69 -3.14 -7.35 38.37
C PRO A 69 -3.36 -8.36 39.51
N ASP A 70 -4.18 -9.36 39.24
CA ASP A 70 -4.26 -10.67 39.91
C ASP A 70 -4.12 -10.69 41.45
N SER A 71 -5.24 -10.61 42.16
CA SER A 71 -5.32 -11.14 43.53
C SER A 71 -5.65 -12.63 43.55
N SER A 72 -4.86 -13.46 42.87
CA SER A 72 -4.77 -14.88 43.22
C SER A 72 -3.81 -14.99 44.41
N ASN A 73 -4.34 -14.93 45.64
CA ASN A 73 -3.85 -15.59 46.86
C ASN A 73 -4.41 -14.91 48.12
N VAL A 74 -5.57 -15.36 48.60
CA VAL A 74 -5.82 -15.45 50.04
C VAL A 74 -6.47 -16.79 50.34
N GLN A 75 -5.86 -17.45 51.33
CA GLN A 75 -6.02 -18.82 51.78
C GLN A 75 -7.46 -19.29 52.02
N ALA A 76 -7.67 -20.55 51.64
CA ALA A 76 -8.73 -21.40 52.14
C ALA A 76 -8.71 -21.49 53.67
N ILE A 77 -9.82 -21.16 54.31
CA ILE A 77 -10.21 -21.76 55.59
C ILE A 77 -11.61 -22.33 55.44
N SER A 78 -11.65 -23.65 55.60
CA SER A 78 -12.83 -24.51 55.61
C SER A 78 -13.73 -24.21 56.82
N GLY A 79 -15.04 -24.15 56.59
CA GLY A 79 -16.07 -23.97 57.62
C GLY A 79 -17.45 -24.36 57.10
N ASN A 80 -17.72 -25.66 57.10
CA ASN A 80 -18.96 -26.29 56.65
C ASN A 80 -20.15 -25.96 57.57
N LYS A 81 -21.29 -25.49 57.02
CA LYS A 81 -22.66 -25.96 57.32
C LYS A 81 -23.71 -25.18 56.54
N GLY A 82 -24.51 -25.92 55.76
CA GLY A 82 -25.52 -25.39 54.88
C GLY A 82 -26.78 -24.89 55.57
N TYR A 83 -27.47 -23.99 54.86
CA TYR A 83 -28.92 -23.87 54.84
C TYR A 83 -29.36 -23.42 53.44
N SER A 84 -30.42 -24.06 52.97
CA SER A 84 -31.09 -23.83 51.70
C SER A 84 -31.80 -22.48 51.69
N GLY A 85 -31.68 -21.73 50.58
CA GLY A 85 -32.42 -20.50 50.35
C GLY A 85 -32.13 -19.95 48.96
N ASN A 86 -33.14 -20.01 48.07
CA ASN A 86 -33.11 -19.52 46.70
C ASN A 86 -32.46 -18.13 46.58
N ALA A 87 -31.28 -18.06 45.97
CA ALA A 87 -30.70 -16.83 45.47
C ALA A 87 -30.70 -16.89 43.94
N ILE A 88 -31.48 -16.00 43.33
CA ILE A 88 -31.32 -15.62 41.92
C ILE A 88 -29.91 -15.03 41.80
N THR A 89 -28.97 -15.79 41.26
CA THR A 89 -27.69 -15.26 40.80
C THR A 89 -27.95 -14.30 39.64
N PRO A 90 -27.61 -12.99 39.73
CA PRO A 90 -27.54 -12.17 38.53
C PRO A 90 -26.36 -12.66 37.67
N PRO A 91 -26.40 -12.48 36.34
CA PRO A 91 -25.32 -12.90 35.47
C PRO A 91 -24.09 -12.02 35.73
N ILE A 92 -23.02 -12.61 36.26
CA ILE A 92 -21.72 -11.96 36.55
C ILE A 92 -21.01 -11.47 35.27
N VAL A 93 -21.55 -11.78 34.08
CA VAL A 93 -20.96 -11.40 32.78
C VAL A 93 -21.19 -9.92 32.43
N ASP A 94 -22.25 -9.28 32.95
CA ASP A 94 -22.68 -7.94 32.51
C ASP A 94 -21.84 -6.80 33.14
N ALA A 95 -21.38 -6.99 34.38
CA ALA A 95 -20.61 -5.96 35.10
C ALA A 95 -19.22 -5.71 34.52
N GLY A 96 -18.58 -6.73 33.92
CA GLY A 96 -17.26 -6.61 33.31
C GLY A 96 -17.26 -5.89 31.96
N ILE A 97 -18.38 -5.93 31.22
CA ILE A 97 -18.55 -5.24 29.94
C ILE A 97 -18.77 -3.74 30.20
N ASP A 98 -19.59 -3.39 31.19
CA ASP A 98 -19.91 -2.01 31.56
C ASP A 98 -18.68 -1.22 32.06
N VAL A 99 -17.80 -1.85 32.85
CA VAL A 99 -16.56 -1.22 33.34
C VAL A 99 -15.58 -0.93 32.20
N ARG A 100 -15.46 -1.83 31.22
CA ARG A 100 -14.56 -1.68 30.07
C ARG A 100 -15.06 -0.64 29.08
N GLU A 101 -16.36 -0.65 28.79
CA GLU A 101 -16.99 0.38 27.96
C GLU A 101 -16.78 1.76 28.62
N THR A 102 -17.03 1.88 29.93
CA THR A 102 -16.80 3.13 30.69
C THR A 102 -15.34 3.59 30.64
N GLN A 103 -14.38 2.66 30.79
CA GLN A 103 -12.95 2.97 30.68
C GLN A 103 -12.58 3.45 29.27
N SER A 104 -13.11 2.81 28.22
CA SER A 104 -12.85 3.20 26.82
C SER A 104 -13.37 4.60 26.49
N ILE A 105 -14.55 4.97 27.02
CA ILE A 105 -15.15 6.30 26.86
C ILE A 105 -14.30 7.35 27.61
N LEU A 106 -13.82 7.03 28.81
CA LEU A 106 -12.96 7.93 29.57
C LEU A 106 -11.64 8.17 28.83
N LEU A 107 -11.04 7.15 28.22
CA LEU A 107 -9.82 7.27 27.42
C LEU A 107 -10.02 8.12 26.16
N GLU A 108 -11.15 7.97 25.45
CA GLU A 108 -11.51 8.82 24.31
C GLU A 108 -11.62 10.30 24.73
N ARG A 109 -12.26 10.55 25.87
CA ARG A 109 -12.38 11.90 26.42
C ARG A 109 -11.02 12.49 26.81
N ILE A 110 -10.15 11.70 27.45
CA ILE A 110 -8.80 12.13 27.82
C ILE A 110 -8.00 12.46 26.55
N ALA A 111 -8.07 11.61 25.52
CA ALA A 111 -7.40 11.83 24.23
C ALA A 111 -7.85 13.11 23.53
N SER A 112 -9.15 13.42 23.54
CA SER A 112 -9.70 14.66 22.99
C SER A 112 -9.20 15.91 23.73
N GLU A 113 -9.18 15.89 25.06
CA GLU A 113 -8.60 16.97 25.86
C GLU A 113 -7.08 17.08 25.63
N MET A 114 -6.40 15.97 25.35
CA MET A 114 -4.97 15.96 25.07
C MET A 114 -4.62 16.54 23.71
N ASN A 115 -5.47 16.32 22.70
CA ASN A 115 -5.36 17.03 21.43
C ASN A 115 -5.54 18.55 21.62
N ARG A 116 -6.53 18.96 22.41
CA ARG A 116 -6.75 20.38 22.74
C ARG A 116 -5.55 21.00 23.44
N LEU A 117 -4.90 20.23 24.31
CA LEU A 117 -3.72 20.66 25.03
C LEU A 117 -2.50 20.80 24.11
N LYS A 118 -2.32 19.86 23.16
CA LYS A 118 -1.29 19.94 22.12
C LYS A 118 -1.46 21.22 21.29
N PHE A 119 -2.69 21.60 20.96
CA PHE A 119 -3.00 22.84 20.26
C PHE A 119 -2.63 24.09 21.08
N TYR A 120 -2.96 24.15 22.37
CA TYR A 120 -2.58 25.32 23.19
C TYR A 120 -1.08 25.42 23.41
N THR A 121 -0.40 24.28 23.57
CA THR A 121 1.05 24.23 23.76
C THR A 121 1.80 24.69 22.52
N SER A 122 1.29 24.39 21.31
CA SER A 122 1.89 24.88 20.05
C SER A 122 1.70 26.39 19.84
N HIS A 123 0.61 26.97 20.34
CA HIS A 123 0.35 28.41 20.23
C HIS A 123 1.13 29.27 21.24
N ALA A 124 1.53 28.68 22.37
CA ALA A 124 2.15 29.43 23.46
C ALA A 124 3.70 29.38 23.46
N GLN A 125 4.34 28.78 22.44
CA GLN A 125 5.79 28.51 22.37
C GLN A 125 6.69 29.66 22.90
N ASN A 126 7.76 29.29 23.62
CA ASN A 126 8.82 30.16 24.19
C ASN A 126 8.56 30.79 25.59
N LEU A 127 7.72 30.18 26.44
CA LEU A 127 7.55 30.60 27.84
C LEU A 127 8.10 29.55 28.83
N PRO A 128 8.84 29.95 29.88
CA PRO A 128 9.37 29.01 30.89
C PRO A 128 8.28 28.28 31.69
N PHE A 129 7.06 28.81 31.73
CA PHE A 129 5.90 28.13 32.29
C PHE A 129 5.51 26.88 31.48
N ILE A 130 5.71 26.90 30.16
CA ILE A 130 5.37 25.80 29.27
C ILE A 130 6.34 24.65 29.42
N GLU A 131 7.63 24.90 29.66
CA GLU A 131 8.61 23.83 29.90
C GLU A 131 8.23 22.94 31.11
N ASN A 132 7.68 23.53 32.17
CA ASN A 132 7.19 22.78 33.32
C ASN A 132 5.88 22.03 33.02
N LEU A 133 4.99 22.63 32.22
CA LEU A 133 3.76 21.97 31.77
C LEU A 133 4.10 20.81 30.82
N GLU A 134 5.05 20.98 29.93
CA GLU A 134 5.45 19.98 28.93
C GLU A 134 5.88 18.67 29.59
N LYS A 135 6.65 18.74 30.69
CA LYS A 135 6.99 17.54 31.48
C LYS A 135 5.77 16.82 32.05
N ARG A 136 4.79 17.56 32.57
CA ARG A 136 3.53 16.98 33.09
C ARG A 136 2.69 16.38 31.98
N VAL A 137 2.63 17.06 30.84
CA VAL A 137 1.92 16.62 29.63
C VAL A 137 2.54 15.36 29.04
N GLN A 138 3.86 15.28 28.96
CA GLN A 138 4.57 14.06 28.56
C GLN A 138 4.28 12.89 29.51
N GLY A 139 4.22 13.15 30.83
CA GLY A 139 3.80 12.14 31.81
C GLY A 139 2.38 11.65 31.60
N ALA A 140 1.43 12.57 31.39
CA ALA A 140 0.04 12.25 31.08
C ALA A 140 -0.11 11.48 29.74
N THR A 141 0.66 11.86 28.72
CA THR A 141 0.68 11.20 27.41
C THR A 141 1.15 9.75 27.54
N LYS A 142 2.25 9.49 28.25
CA LYS A 142 2.73 8.12 28.48
C LYS A 142 1.73 7.24 29.22
N LEU A 143 1.02 7.81 30.21
CA LEU A 143 -0.02 7.09 30.95
C LEU A 143 -1.26 6.81 30.08
N LEU A 144 -1.63 7.77 29.24
CA LEU A 144 -2.70 7.62 28.26
C LEU A 144 -2.34 6.52 27.26
N ASP A 145 -1.16 6.58 26.64
CA ASP A 145 -0.69 5.59 25.66
C ASP A 145 -0.70 4.18 26.25
N GLY A 146 -0.08 3.98 27.41
CA GLY A 146 -0.03 2.66 28.04
C GLY A 146 -1.38 2.14 28.53
N SER A 147 -2.36 3.02 28.80
CA SER A 147 -3.72 2.62 29.19
C SER A 147 -4.60 2.36 27.96
N LEU A 148 -4.39 3.14 26.90
CA LEU A 148 -5.07 2.99 25.62
C LEU A 148 -4.63 1.72 24.91
N GLU A 149 -3.33 1.38 24.94
CA GLU A 149 -2.81 0.11 24.44
C GLU A 149 -3.47 -1.08 25.12
N ARG A 150 -3.46 -1.13 26.47
CA ARG A 150 -4.10 -2.21 27.24
C ARG A 150 -5.59 -2.32 26.96
N CYS A 151 -6.32 -1.20 26.94
CA CYS A 151 -7.75 -1.20 26.67
C CYS A 151 -8.06 -1.65 25.24
N PHE A 152 -7.22 -1.28 24.27
CA PHE A 152 -7.38 -1.68 22.88
C PHE A 152 -7.09 -3.17 22.68
N VAL A 153 -6.01 -3.70 23.27
CA VAL A 153 -5.70 -5.13 23.25
C VAL A 153 -6.86 -5.94 23.84
N ASP A 154 -7.37 -5.55 25.01
CA ASP A 154 -8.50 -6.24 25.64
C ASP A 154 -9.77 -6.18 24.76
N GLY A 155 -10.03 -5.03 24.14
CA GLY A 155 -11.14 -4.86 23.18
C GLY A 155 -11.00 -5.75 21.93
N LEU A 156 -9.78 -5.92 21.42
CA LEU A 156 -9.50 -6.80 20.29
C LEU A 156 -9.66 -8.29 20.64
N GLU A 157 -9.15 -8.72 21.81
CA GLU A 157 -9.24 -10.11 22.28
C GLU A 157 -10.69 -10.55 22.50
N HIS A 158 -11.52 -9.65 23.05
CA HIS A 158 -12.93 -9.92 23.33
C HIS A 158 -13.87 -9.57 22.17
N ARG A 159 -13.35 -8.96 21.09
CA ARG A 159 -14.12 -8.46 19.94
C ARG A 159 -15.25 -7.51 20.33
N ASP A 160 -14.99 -6.67 21.32
CA ASP A 160 -15.94 -5.66 21.75
C ASP A 160 -15.88 -4.45 20.81
N GLY A 161 -16.81 -4.39 19.87
CA GLY A 161 -16.85 -3.34 18.85
C GLY A 161 -16.97 -1.93 19.41
N LYS A 162 -17.60 -1.74 20.58
CA LYS A 162 -17.75 -0.41 21.18
C LYS A 162 -16.44 0.06 21.81
N VAL A 163 -15.76 -0.81 22.55
CA VAL A 163 -14.45 -0.52 23.14
C VAL A 163 -13.44 -0.22 22.04
N VAL A 164 -13.40 -1.05 21.00
CA VAL A 164 -12.53 -0.86 19.83
C VAL A 164 -12.83 0.49 19.16
N TYR A 165 -14.09 0.82 18.91
CA TYR A 165 -14.47 2.11 18.31
C TYR A 165 -14.01 3.31 19.14
N ASN A 166 -14.22 3.29 20.46
CA ASN A 166 -13.80 4.36 21.36
C ASN A 166 -12.27 4.48 21.41
N CYS A 167 -11.54 3.36 21.44
CA CYS A 167 -10.09 3.36 21.37
C CYS A 167 -9.56 3.92 20.05
N LEU A 168 -10.17 3.57 18.91
CA LEU A 168 -9.78 4.10 17.60
C LEU A 168 -10.02 5.62 17.51
N ARG A 169 -11.14 6.11 18.06
CA ARG A 169 -11.37 7.56 18.19
C ARG A 169 -10.32 8.23 19.06
N ALA A 170 -9.92 7.60 20.16
CA ALA A 170 -8.86 8.10 21.02
C ALA A 170 -7.52 8.18 20.25
N TYR A 171 -7.13 7.12 19.52
CA TYR A 171 -5.93 7.10 18.69
C TYR A 171 -5.95 8.17 17.59
N ALA A 172 -7.10 8.37 16.93
CA ALA A 172 -7.27 9.42 15.94
C ALA A 172 -7.15 10.82 16.56
N ALA A 173 -7.68 11.02 17.77
CA ALA A 173 -7.59 12.30 18.47
C ALA A 173 -6.15 12.67 18.85
N ILE A 174 -5.32 11.71 19.24
CA ILE A 174 -3.90 11.96 19.56
C ILE A 174 -2.96 11.91 18.34
N ASP A 175 -3.49 11.69 17.14
CA ASP A 175 -2.72 11.58 15.89
C ASP A 175 -1.69 10.43 15.93
N ASN A 176 -2.06 9.31 16.56
CA ASN A 176 -1.23 8.12 16.67
C ASN A 176 -1.91 6.90 16.00
N THR A 177 -2.12 7.00 14.69
CA THR A 177 -2.78 5.94 13.92
C THR A 177 -1.90 4.70 13.76
N SER A 178 -0.60 4.91 13.55
CA SER A 178 0.39 3.84 13.38
C SER A 178 0.45 2.87 14.56
N SER A 179 0.33 3.36 15.80
CA SER A 179 0.31 2.47 16.98
C SER A 179 -0.92 1.57 16.99
N ALA A 180 -2.10 2.07 16.64
CA ALA A 180 -3.32 1.24 16.57
C ALA A 180 -3.20 0.14 15.51
N GLU A 181 -2.67 0.48 14.34
CA GLU A 181 -2.41 -0.47 13.24
C GLU A 181 -1.38 -1.53 13.63
N GLU A 182 -0.32 -1.14 14.36
CA GLU A 182 0.72 -2.03 14.88
C GLU A 182 0.19 -2.98 15.96
N ILE A 183 -0.62 -2.48 16.91
CA ILE A 183 -1.22 -3.31 17.96
C ILE A 183 -2.18 -4.32 17.35
N PHE A 184 -3.05 -3.89 16.42
CA PHE A 184 -3.92 -4.83 15.71
C PHE A 184 -3.11 -5.91 14.97
N ARG A 185 -2.00 -5.52 14.33
CA ARG A 185 -1.11 -6.45 13.64
C ARG A 185 -0.49 -7.48 14.58
N THR A 186 0.03 -7.04 15.72
CA THR A 186 0.77 -7.91 16.64
C THR A 186 -0.15 -8.79 17.49
N THR A 187 -1.28 -8.25 17.95
CA THR A 187 -2.24 -8.97 18.82
C THR A 187 -3.08 -9.99 18.06
N VAL A 188 -3.67 -9.60 16.92
CA VAL A 188 -4.62 -10.45 16.19
C VAL A 188 -3.93 -11.20 15.05
N LEU A 189 -3.27 -10.45 14.16
CA LEU A 189 -2.78 -11.02 12.90
C LEU A 189 -1.53 -11.88 13.07
N SER A 190 -0.59 -11.50 13.92
CA SER A 190 0.70 -12.19 14.04
C SER A 190 0.53 -13.65 14.47
N LEU A 191 -0.32 -13.93 15.46
CA LEU A 191 -0.60 -15.29 15.91
C LEU A 191 -1.39 -16.11 14.87
N LEU A 192 -2.29 -15.49 14.12
CA LEU A 192 -3.07 -16.17 13.08
C LEU A 192 -2.21 -16.53 11.88
N ILE A 193 -1.44 -15.57 11.38
CA ILE A 193 -0.58 -15.75 10.20
C ILE A 193 0.60 -16.66 10.52
N GLN A 194 1.16 -16.60 11.74
CA GLN A 194 2.22 -17.54 12.15
C GLN A 194 1.74 -19.00 12.19
N LYS A 195 0.44 -19.26 12.42
CA LYS A 195 -0.14 -20.61 12.33
C LYS A 195 -0.22 -21.11 10.88
N ILE A 196 -0.49 -20.21 9.93
CA ILE A 196 -0.62 -20.54 8.50
C ILE A 196 0.77 -20.65 7.85
N VAL A 197 1.64 -19.69 8.12
CA VAL A 197 3.01 -19.60 7.58
C VAL A 197 3.99 -19.62 8.76
N PRO A 198 4.43 -20.81 9.23
CA PRO A 198 5.35 -20.92 10.34
C PRO A 198 6.71 -20.32 10.00
N GLN A 199 7.20 -19.42 10.87
CA GLN A 199 8.52 -18.79 10.70
C GLN A 199 9.69 -19.75 10.96
N ASN A 200 9.44 -20.89 11.61
CA ASN A 200 10.46 -21.88 11.94
C ASN A 200 10.45 -23.04 10.93
N TYR A 201 11.25 -22.90 9.89
CA TYR A 201 11.57 -23.91 8.87
C TYR A 201 11.98 -25.29 9.43
N ALA A 202 12.36 -25.36 10.72
CA ALA A 202 12.91 -26.55 11.36
C ALA A 202 11.87 -27.56 11.91
N LYS A 203 10.56 -27.27 11.85
CA LYS A 203 9.51 -28.17 12.37
C LYS A 203 8.48 -28.64 11.32
N ALA A 204 8.73 -28.42 10.03
CA ALA A 204 8.07 -29.21 8.98
C ALA A 204 8.69 -30.62 8.96
N VAL A 205 8.21 -31.45 9.88
CA VAL A 205 8.55 -32.87 9.99
C VAL A 205 8.27 -33.57 8.67
N ALA A 206 9.30 -34.14 8.04
CA ALA A 206 9.22 -35.25 7.09
C ALA A 206 8.29 -35.11 5.85
N GLY A 207 7.99 -33.90 5.40
CA GLY A 207 7.27 -33.65 4.14
C GLY A 207 7.83 -32.42 3.46
N VAL A 208 7.98 -32.47 2.14
CA VAL A 208 8.46 -31.38 1.28
C VAL A 208 7.74 -30.08 1.67
N SER A 209 8.43 -29.16 2.34
CA SER A 209 7.93 -27.79 2.54
C SER A 209 7.77 -27.20 1.16
N SER A 210 6.55 -27.22 0.62
CA SER A 210 6.28 -26.60 -0.66
C SER A 210 6.37 -25.10 -0.48
N ASP A 211 7.19 -24.47 -1.33
CA ASP A 211 7.24 -23.03 -1.51
C ASP A 211 5.92 -22.48 -2.14
N ASP A 212 4.86 -23.28 -2.24
CA ASP A 212 3.52 -22.87 -2.68
C ASP A 212 2.89 -21.88 -1.69
N LEU A 213 2.36 -20.77 -2.20
CA LEU A 213 1.63 -19.75 -1.43
C LEU A 213 0.11 -19.77 -1.66
N GLU A 214 -0.40 -20.56 -2.60
CA GLU A 214 -1.82 -20.53 -2.99
C GLU A 214 -2.73 -20.93 -1.81
N ASP A 215 -2.45 -22.08 -1.18
CA ASP A 215 -3.20 -22.56 -0.01
C ASP A 215 -3.00 -21.66 1.23
N ASP A 216 -1.82 -21.04 1.37
CA ASP A 216 -1.55 -20.10 2.45
C ASP A 216 -2.41 -18.85 2.30
N TYR A 217 -2.47 -18.29 1.09
CA TYR A 217 -3.29 -17.11 0.80
C TYR A 217 -4.78 -17.41 0.98
N GLU A 218 -5.26 -18.59 0.56
CA GLU A 218 -6.66 -18.97 0.77
C GLU A 218 -7.01 -19.04 2.26
N GLN A 219 -6.13 -19.62 3.09
CA GLN A 219 -6.31 -19.63 4.55
C GLN A 219 -6.25 -18.22 5.15
N ILE A 220 -5.34 -17.37 4.67
CA ILE A 220 -5.23 -15.98 5.12
C ILE A 220 -6.50 -15.20 4.77
N MET A 221 -7.05 -15.35 3.55
CA MET A 221 -8.31 -14.71 3.14
C MET A 221 -9.46 -15.11 4.07
N GLN A 222 -9.58 -16.39 4.41
CA GLN A 222 -10.59 -16.88 5.35
C GLN A 222 -10.40 -16.28 6.76
N CYS A 223 -9.15 -16.17 7.23
CA CYS A 223 -8.85 -15.49 8.49
C CYS A 223 -9.20 -14.00 8.45
N VAL A 224 -8.98 -13.30 7.33
CA VAL A 224 -9.36 -11.89 7.19
C VAL A 224 -10.89 -11.75 7.27
N GLU A 225 -11.65 -12.60 6.57
CA GLU A 225 -13.12 -12.57 6.62
C GLU A 225 -13.70 -12.87 8.00
N LYS A 226 -13.09 -13.81 8.73
CA LYS A 226 -13.59 -14.25 10.04
C LYS A 226 -13.12 -13.36 11.19
N ASP A 227 -11.85 -12.95 11.15
CA ASP A 227 -11.15 -12.37 12.29
C ASP A 227 -10.85 -10.89 12.12
N CYS A 228 -10.79 -10.35 10.90
CA CYS A 228 -10.48 -8.94 10.65
C CYS A 228 -11.70 -8.11 10.23
N LYS A 229 -12.76 -8.77 9.73
CA LYS A 229 -13.96 -8.08 9.21
C LYS A 229 -14.56 -7.07 10.20
N PHE A 230 -14.61 -7.39 11.49
CA PHE A 230 -15.19 -6.48 12.49
C PHE A 230 -14.44 -5.13 12.57
N ILE A 231 -13.10 -5.11 12.56
CA ILE A 231 -12.33 -3.86 12.65
C ILE A 231 -12.34 -3.09 11.32
N LEU A 232 -12.39 -3.81 10.19
CA LEU A 232 -12.52 -3.21 8.87
C LEU A 232 -13.89 -2.53 8.71
N GLU A 233 -14.97 -3.12 9.24
CA GLU A 233 -16.30 -2.50 9.26
C GLU A 233 -16.35 -1.28 10.20
N ILE A 234 -15.74 -1.36 11.38
CA ILE A 234 -15.66 -0.24 12.32
C ILE A 234 -14.91 0.94 11.70
N SER A 235 -13.74 0.70 11.09
CA SER A 235 -12.92 1.76 10.48
C SER A 235 -13.52 2.35 9.20
N SER A 236 -14.34 1.59 8.47
CA SER A 236 -15.04 2.04 7.26
C SER A 236 -16.42 2.65 7.54
N SER A 237 -16.88 2.65 8.79
CA SER A 237 -18.21 3.16 9.15
C SER A 237 -18.38 4.65 8.80
N ALA A 238 -19.49 4.97 8.15
CA ALA A 238 -19.78 6.33 7.69
C ALA A 238 -19.89 7.31 8.86
N ASN A 239 -19.33 8.51 8.71
CA ASN A 239 -19.33 9.58 9.71
C ASN A 239 -18.56 9.30 11.01
N SER A 240 -17.76 8.23 11.05
CA SER A 240 -16.93 7.88 12.23
C SER A 240 -15.66 8.72 12.35
N GLY A 241 -15.17 9.28 11.24
CA GLY A 241 -13.85 9.94 11.18
C GLY A 241 -12.67 8.96 11.21
N LEU A 242 -12.92 7.64 11.12
CA LEU A 242 -11.90 6.60 11.21
C LEU A 242 -11.25 6.24 9.86
N HIS A 243 -11.53 6.97 8.78
CA HIS A 243 -10.91 6.79 7.47
C HIS A 243 -9.41 7.15 7.41
N VAL A 244 -8.87 7.70 8.52
CA VAL A 244 -7.45 8.01 8.67
C VAL A 244 -6.62 6.72 8.77
N PHE A 245 -7.19 5.66 9.35
CA PHE A 245 -6.51 4.36 9.49
C PHE A 245 -6.47 3.57 8.18
N ASP A 246 -5.39 2.84 7.96
CA ASP A 246 -5.22 1.88 6.87
C ASP A 246 -4.79 0.50 7.41
N PHE A 247 -5.72 -0.18 8.08
CA PHE A 247 -5.51 -1.53 8.61
C PHE A 247 -5.22 -2.57 7.50
N LEU A 248 -5.70 -2.34 6.27
CA LEU A 248 -5.46 -3.24 5.14
C LEU A 248 -3.98 -3.23 4.76
N ALA A 249 -3.39 -2.05 4.54
CA ALA A 249 -1.99 -1.93 4.15
C ALA A 249 -1.05 -2.14 5.35
N ASN A 250 -1.26 -1.41 6.44
CA ASN A 250 -0.27 -1.29 7.51
C ASN A 250 -0.36 -2.41 8.55
N SER A 251 -1.45 -3.17 8.58
CA SER A 251 -1.59 -4.35 9.43
C SER A 251 -1.61 -5.64 8.62
N VAL A 252 -2.65 -5.87 7.81
CA VAL A 252 -2.86 -7.16 7.11
C VAL A 252 -1.75 -7.42 6.10
N LEU A 253 -1.58 -6.54 5.12
CA LEU A 253 -0.60 -6.74 4.05
C LEU A 253 0.83 -6.75 4.60
N LYS A 254 1.14 -5.89 5.57
CA LYS A 254 2.44 -5.84 6.24
C LYS A 254 2.79 -7.13 6.98
N GLU A 255 1.85 -7.75 7.69
CA GLU A 255 2.11 -9.02 8.39
C GLU A 255 2.27 -10.18 7.41
N VAL A 256 1.44 -10.24 6.36
CA VAL A 256 1.56 -11.25 5.30
C VAL A 256 2.89 -11.11 4.58
N HIS A 257 3.33 -9.90 4.26
CA HIS A 257 4.65 -9.63 3.69
C HIS A 257 5.76 -10.21 4.59
N LEU A 258 5.76 -9.88 5.89
CA LEU A 258 6.75 -10.36 6.84
C LEU A 258 6.75 -11.89 6.94
N ALA A 259 5.57 -12.51 6.94
CA ALA A 259 5.41 -13.95 7.02
C ALA A 259 5.95 -14.67 5.77
N VAL A 260 5.65 -14.18 4.57
CA VAL A 260 6.20 -14.75 3.32
C VAL A 260 7.72 -14.58 3.28
N GLN A 261 8.23 -13.39 3.62
CA GLN A 261 9.66 -13.09 3.57
C GLN A 261 10.48 -13.97 4.53
N LYS A 262 9.98 -14.19 5.75
CA LYS A 262 10.68 -14.98 6.78
C LYS A 262 10.39 -16.47 6.70
N GLY A 263 9.15 -16.85 6.43
CA GLY A 263 8.69 -18.23 6.45
C GLY A 263 8.98 -18.99 5.16
N LYS A 264 8.85 -18.34 3.98
CA LYS A 264 9.02 -18.97 2.67
C LYS A 264 9.84 -18.10 1.70
N PRO A 265 11.12 -17.79 2.00
CA PRO A 265 11.94 -16.97 1.11
C PRO A 265 12.13 -17.59 -0.29
N GLY A 266 12.09 -18.93 -0.40
CA GLY A 266 12.18 -19.66 -1.67
C GLY A 266 10.99 -19.43 -2.60
N ALA A 267 9.80 -19.13 -2.07
CA ALA A 267 8.57 -18.91 -2.83
C ALA A 267 8.61 -17.71 -3.78
N THR A 268 9.47 -16.73 -3.46
CA THR A 268 9.63 -15.48 -4.20
C THR A 268 10.87 -15.51 -5.10
N SER A 269 11.58 -16.64 -5.15
CA SER A 269 12.81 -16.78 -5.92
C SER A 269 12.54 -16.94 -7.43
N PRO A 270 13.05 -16.05 -8.29
CA PRO A 270 12.93 -16.20 -9.74
C PRO A 270 13.64 -17.46 -10.30
N GLY A 271 14.55 -18.07 -9.53
CA GLY A 271 15.30 -19.26 -9.93
C GLY A 271 14.45 -20.51 -10.15
N LYS A 272 13.19 -20.51 -9.70
CA LYS A 272 12.17 -21.52 -10.03
C LYS A 272 11.02 -20.86 -10.81
N PRO A 273 11.15 -20.60 -12.12
CA PRO A 273 10.24 -19.69 -12.83
C PRO A 273 8.76 -20.10 -12.81
N LYS A 274 8.45 -21.40 -12.92
CA LYS A 274 7.06 -21.87 -12.88
C LYS A 274 6.42 -21.60 -11.51
N GLN A 275 7.13 -21.96 -10.45
CA GLN A 275 6.68 -21.73 -9.07
C GLN A 275 6.56 -20.24 -8.74
N PHE A 276 7.56 -19.44 -9.16
CA PHE A 276 7.56 -17.99 -9.01
C PHE A 276 6.30 -17.37 -9.64
N LEU A 277 5.98 -17.74 -10.89
CA LEU A 277 4.83 -17.18 -11.58
C LEU A 277 3.50 -17.60 -10.91
N LYS A 278 3.37 -18.87 -10.54
CA LYS A 278 2.20 -19.40 -9.83
C LYS A 278 1.96 -18.60 -8.54
N ASN A 279 2.99 -18.46 -7.71
CA ASN A 279 2.91 -17.73 -6.45
C ASN A 279 2.65 -16.23 -6.67
N TYR A 280 3.31 -15.61 -7.66
CA TYR A 280 3.09 -14.20 -8.00
C TYR A 280 1.63 -13.93 -8.39
N LYS A 281 1.04 -14.80 -9.22
CA LYS A 281 -0.39 -14.70 -9.57
C LYS A 281 -1.29 -14.90 -8.36
N ALA A 282 -0.98 -15.84 -7.48
CA ALA A 282 -1.71 -16.01 -6.23
C ALA A 282 -1.63 -14.75 -5.33
N SER A 283 -0.46 -14.10 -5.26
CA SER A 283 -0.30 -12.83 -4.55
C SER A 283 -1.11 -11.69 -5.18
N LEU A 284 -1.23 -11.63 -6.51
CA LEU A 284 -2.09 -10.64 -7.17
C LEU A 284 -3.57 -10.88 -6.84
N ARG A 285 -4.04 -12.14 -6.86
CA ARG A 285 -5.42 -12.47 -6.42
C ARG A 285 -5.67 -12.10 -4.96
N PHE A 286 -4.67 -12.27 -4.11
CA PHE A 286 -4.72 -11.82 -2.71
C PHE A 286 -4.85 -10.30 -2.59
N LEU A 287 -4.09 -9.54 -3.38
CA LEU A 287 -4.24 -8.09 -3.43
C LEU A 287 -5.63 -7.68 -3.94
N ASP A 288 -6.15 -8.33 -4.98
CA ASP A 288 -7.50 -8.08 -5.50
C ASP A 288 -8.58 -8.34 -4.43
N PHE A 289 -8.41 -9.39 -3.61
CA PHE A 289 -9.27 -9.67 -2.46
C PHE A 289 -9.24 -8.54 -1.42
N LEU A 290 -8.06 -8.02 -1.07
CA LEU A 290 -7.94 -6.89 -0.15
C LEU A 290 -8.54 -5.60 -0.72
N GLU A 291 -8.34 -5.36 -2.02
CA GLU A 291 -8.96 -4.24 -2.74
C GLU A 291 -10.50 -4.34 -2.74
N GLY A 292 -11.07 -5.55 -2.62
CA GLY A 292 -12.50 -5.77 -2.46
C GLY A 292 -13.11 -5.12 -1.20
N TYR A 293 -12.31 -4.84 -0.18
CA TYR A 293 -12.74 -4.11 1.02
C TYR A 293 -12.71 -2.58 0.84
N CYS A 294 -12.13 -2.08 -0.25
CA CYS A 294 -12.11 -0.65 -0.55
C CYS A 294 -13.44 -0.22 -1.17
N LEU A 295 -14.19 0.64 -0.47
CA LEU A 295 -15.53 1.08 -0.88
C LEU A 295 -15.57 1.98 -2.14
N SER A 296 -14.42 2.45 -2.62
CA SER A 296 -14.35 3.40 -3.75
C SER A 296 -13.03 3.33 -4.52
N LYS A 297 -13.03 3.79 -5.77
CA LYS A 297 -11.81 3.87 -6.60
C LYS A 297 -10.68 4.72 -5.96
N PRO A 298 -10.97 5.88 -5.33
CA PRO A 298 -9.95 6.63 -4.59
C PRO A 298 -9.37 5.85 -3.41
N ALA A 299 -10.17 5.03 -2.70
CA ALA A 299 -9.67 4.21 -1.61
C ALA A 299 -8.70 3.12 -2.12
N VAL A 300 -8.99 2.50 -3.27
CA VAL A 300 -8.05 1.57 -3.93
C VAL A 300 -6.76 2.29 -4.33
N ALA A 301 -6.85 3.50 -4.87
CA ALA A 301 -5.67 4.29 -5.23
C ALA A 301 -4.82 4.66 -4.00
N LYS A 302 -5.46 4.99 -2.88
CA LYS A 302 -4.79 5.22 -1.59
C LYS A 302 -4.05 3.96 -1.14
N PHE A 303 -4.74 2.81 -1.06
CA PHE A 303 -4.16 1.53 -0.67
C PHE A 303 -2.93 1.16 -1.52
N ARG A 304 -3.00 1.33 -2.85
CA ARG A 304 -1.88 1.07 -3.76
C ARG A 304 -0.72 2.06 -3.62
N SER A 305 -0.97 3.25 -3.08
CA SER A 305 0.07 4.26 -2.83
C SER A 305 0.80 4.06 -1.49
N GLU A 306 0.27 3.21 -0.61
CA GLU A 306 0.88 2.96 0.69
C GLU A 306 2.24 2.24 0.56
N PRO A 307 3.23 2.57 1.43
CA PRO A 307 4.55 1.96 1.40
C PRO A 307 4.51 0.43 1.53
N ALA A 308 3.58 -0.11 2.33
CA ALA A 308 3.42 -1.55 2.52
C ALA A 308 3.06 -2.29 1.22
N TYR A 309 2.27 -1.66 0.35
CA TYR A 309 1.93 -2.20 -0.97
C TYR A 309 3.15 -2.23 -1.89
N ALA A 310 3.88 -1.11 -1.96
CA ALA A 310 5.10 -1.01 -2.76
C ALA A 310 6.16 -2.03 -2.31
N ASP A 311 6.34 -2.20 -0.99
CA ASP A 311 7.26 -3.17 -0.41
C ASP A 311 6.87 -4.61 -0.72
N PHE A 312 5.58 -4.94 -0.62
CA PHE A 312 5.09 -6.27 -1.00
C PHE A 312 5.30 -6.56 -2.48
N MET A 313 5.07 -5.59 -3.37
CA MET A 313 5.33 -5.77 -4.80
C MET A 313 6.82 -5.88 -5.12
N ARG A 314 7.68 -5.19 -4.37
CA ARG A 314 9.14 -5.22 -4.53
C ARG A 314 9.76 -6.57 -4.15
N LEU A 315 9.09 -7.35 -3.30
CA LEU A 315 9.43 -8.74 -3.00
C LEU A 315 9.52 -9.59 -4.29
N TRP A 316 8.64 -9.30 -5.23
CA TRP A 316 8.58 -9.97 -6.52
C TRP A 316 9.59 -9.30 -7.46
N HIS A 317 10.77 -9.91 -7.59
CA HIS A 317 11.80 -9.47 -8.52
C HIS A 317 11.42 -9.77 -9.99
N VAL A 318 10.28 -9.25 -10.46
CA VAL A 318 9.69 -9.52 -11.78
C VAL A 318 10.65 -9.20 -12.92
N ALA A 319 11.49 -8.17 -12.77
CA ALA A 319 12.52 -7.83 -13.76
C ALA A 319 13.59 -8.95 -13.93
N VAL A 320 13.96 -9.63 -12.84
CA VAL A 320 14.90 -10.76 -12.86
C VAL A 320 14.22 -11.98 -13.49
N TYR A 321 12.96 -12.24 -13.13
CA TYR A 321 12.15 -13.27 -13.77
C TYR A 321 12.07 -13.07 -15.29
N PHE A 322 11.79 -11.85 -15.74
CA PHE A 322 11.76 -11.53 -17.16
C PHE A 322 13.11 -11.79 -17.84
N THR A 323 14.23 -11.42 -17.19
CA THR A 323 15.57 -11.68 -17.74
C THR A 323 15.83 -13.18 -17.93
N LEU A 324 15.42 -14.02 -16.97
CA LEU A 324 15.55 -15.48 -17.09
C LEU A 324 14.69 -16.03 -18.23
N LYS A 325 13.44 -15.56 -18.35
CA LYS A 325 12.56 -15.94 -19.46
C LYS A 325 13.05 -15.46 -20.82
N PHE A 326 13.61 -14.25 -20.87
CA PHE A 326 14.25 -13.73 -22.07
C PHE A 326 15.40 -14.64 -22.51
N GLN A 327 16.30 -15.02 -21.59
CA GLN A 327 17.43 -15.89 -21.91
C GLN A 327 16.99 -17.28 -22.38
N ASP A 328 15.98 -17.87 -21.73
CA ASP A 328 15.40 -19.16 -22.11
C ASP A 328 14.77 -19.12 -23.52
N ILE A 329 13.89 -18.16 -23.77
CA ILE A 329 13.15 -18.06 -25.02
C ILE A 329 14.05 -17.61 -26.19
N ALA A 330 14.81 -16.53 -25.99
CA ALA A 330 15.64 -15.95 -27.02
C ALA A 330 16.90 -16.78 -27.27
N GLY A 331 17.56 -17.27 -26.20
CA GLY A 331 18.70 -18.17 -26.32
C GLY A 331 18.34 -19.53 -26.92
N GLY A 332 17.12 -20.03 -26.63
CA GLY A 332 16.58 -21.22 -27.27
C GLY A 332 16.37 -21.04 -28.79
N LEU A 333 15.94 -19.85 -29.24
CA LEU A 333 15.87 -19.53 -30.66
C LEU A 333 17.27 -19.41 -31.27
N ASP A 334 18.16 -18.64 -30.65
CA ASP A 334 19.53 -18.41 -31.16
C ASP A 334 20.27 -19.75 -31.37
N SER A 335 20.14 -20.67 -30.41
CA SER A 335 20.69 -22.02 -30.51
C SER A 335 20.15 -22.78 -31.73
N ALA A 336 18.83 -22.70 -31.98
CA ALA A 336 18.21 -23.34 -33.14
C ALA A 336 18.64 -22.70 -34.47
N LEU A 337 18.86 -21.38 -34.51
CA LEU A 337 19.33 -20.66 -35.70
C LEU A 337 20.79 -21.02 -36.05
N THR A 338 21.64 -21.27 -35.04
CA THR A 338 23.02 -21.72 -35.25
C THR A 338 23.15 -23.20 -35.59
N ALA A 339 22.14 -24.01 -35.28
CA ALA A 339 22.13 -25.43 -35.58
C ALA A 339 21.98 -25.69 -37.10
N THR A 340 22.49 -26.84 -37.55
CA THR A 340 22.41 -27.27 -38.95
C THR A 340 20.95 -27.28 -39.43
N ILE A 341 20.72 -26.63 -40.58
CA ILE A 341 19.41 -26.57 -41.23
C ILE A 341 19.00 -27.99 -41.61
N THR A 342 17.99 -28.52 -40.92
CA THR A 342 17.44 -29.85 -41.21
C THR A 342 15.92 -29.73 -41.45
N PRO A 343 15.40 -30.28 -42.57
CA PRO A 343 13.97 -30.30 -42.82
C PRO A 343 13.26 -31.19 -41.79
N VAL A 344 12.02 -30.82 -41.46
CA VAL A 344 11.21 -31.51 -40.44
C VAL A 344 10.64 -32.81 -41.01
N GLY A 345 11.43 -33.88 -40.95
CA GLY A 345 11.00 -35.25 -41.18
C GLY A 345 11.12 -35.74 -42.63
N MET A 346 12.14 -36.56 -42.89
CA MET A 346 12.08 -37.62 -43.91
C MET A 346 11.65 -38.98 -43.28
N HIS A 347 11.42 -39.04 -41.95
CA HIS A 347 11.28 -40.33 -41.23
C HIS A 347 10.26 -40.36 -40.07
N GLU A 348 9.18 -39.57 -40.08
CA GLU A 348 8.13 -39.71 -39.05
C GLU A 348 6.73 -39.71 -39.66
N ASN A 349 6.07 -40.87 -39.59
CA ASN A 349 4.66 -41.08 -39.91
C ASN A 349 3.77 -40.29 -38.94
N GLN A 350 3.38 -39.07 -39.29
CA GLN A 350 2.34 -38.35 -38.55
C GLN A 350 1.34 -37.64 -39.48
N THR A 351 0.06 -37.89 -39.18
CA THR A 351 -1.16 -37.67 -39.97
C THR A 351 -1.70 -36.23 -39.90
N LYS A 352 -0.85 -35.22 -39.70
CA LYS A 352 -1.24 -33.79 -39.74
C LYS A 352 -0.36 -33.02 -40.74
N PRO A 353 -0.93 -32.19 -41.63
CA PRO A 353 -0.15 -31.39 -42.56
C PRO A 353 0.75 -30.43 -41.76
N LYS A 354 2.07 -30.55 -41.92
CA LYS A 354 3.05 -29.67 -41.25
C LYS A 354 3.04 -28.33 -41.97
N ILE A 355 2.56 -27.28 -41.28
CA ILE A 355 2.49 -25.90 -41.80
C ILE A 355 3.89 -25.30 -42.02
N LEU A 356 4.91 -25.77 -41.29
CA LEU A 356 6.28 -25.26 -41.33
C LEU A 356 7.29 -26.39 -41.61
N LEU A 357 8.21 -26.15 -42.55
CA LEU A 357 9.18 -27.15 -43.03
C LEU A 357 10.54 -27.11 -42.31
N LEU A 358 10.92 -25.96 -41.76
CA LEU A 358 12.20 -25.73 -41.09
C LEU A 358 12.03 -25.81 -39.57
N LYS A 359 12.92 -26.55 -38.89
CA LYS A 359 12.95 -26.61 -37.41
C LYS A 359 13.12 -25.22 -36.79
N GLN A 360 13.87 -24.35 -37.45
CA GLN A 360 14.08 -22.96 -37.05
C GLN A 360 12.77 -22.14 -37.06
N SER A 361 11.92 -22.34 -38.07
CA SER A 361 10.61 -21.67 -38.15
C SER A 361 9.66 -22.18 -37.07
N ILE A 362 9.67 -23.49 -36.80
CA ILE A 362 8.89 -24.08 -35.70
C ILE A 362 9.34 -23.48 -34.37
N LYS A 363 10.66 -23.41 -34.13
CA LYS A 363 11.19 -22.85 -32.89
C LYS A 363 10.84 -21.37 -32.71
N LEU A 364 10.86 -20.58 -33.77
CA LEU A 364 10.38 -19.20 -33.73
C LEU A 364 8.92 -19.13 -33.27
N LEU A 365 8.04 -19.95 -33.87
CA LEU A 365 6.61 -19.96 -33.53
C LEU A 365 6.39 -20.37 -32.08
N GLU A 366 7.08 -21.41 -31.60
CA GLU A 366 7.05 -21.82 -30.20
C GLU A 366 7.52 -20.69 -29.26
N SER A 367 8.61 -20.01 -29.59
CA SER A 367 9.14 -18.90 -28.79
C SER A 367 8.18 -17.70 -28.75
N LEU A 368 7.51 -17.38 -29.87
CA LEU A 368 6.48 -16.34 -29.93
C LEU A 368 5.25 -16.71 -29.09
N GLN A 369 4.76 -17.95 -29.22
CA GLN A 369 3.66 -18.45 -28.40
C GLN A 369 4.00 -18.46 -26.92
N ALA A 370 5.24 -18.85 -26.56
CA ALA A 370 5.71 -18.86 -25.19
C ALA A 370 5.72 -17.46 -24.56
N CYS A 371 6.02 -16.40 -25.30
CA CYS A 371 6.01 -15.02 -24.77
C CYS A 371 4.63 -14.58 -24.25
N TRP A 372 3.55 -15.13 -24.81
CA TRP A 372 2.17 -14.75 -24.52
C TRP A 372 1.37 -15.87 -23.84
N SER A 373 2.05 -16.97 -23.47
CA SER A 373 1.44 -18.05 -22.71
C SER A 373 1.17 -17.61 -21.28
N ASP A 374 0.03 -18.04 -20.72
CA ASP A 374 -0.31 -17.80 -19.33
C ASP A 374 0.76 -18.35 -18.37
N GLU A 375 1.51 -19.37 -18.78
CA GLU A 375 2.60 -20.00 -18.00
C GLU A 375 3.92 -19.19 -17.98
N VAL A 376 3.97 -18.05 -18.67
CA VAL A 376 5.17 -17.22 -18.82
C VAL A 376 4.88 -15.73 -18.66
N LEU A 377 3.74 -15.26 -19.16
CA LEU A 377 3.41 -13.84 -19.24
C LEU A 377 3.18 -13.26 -17.85
N VAL A 378 3.84 -12.13 -17.59
CA VAL A 378 3.55 -11.23 -16.47
C VAL A 378 3.04 -9.92 -17.06
N PHE A 379 1.76 -9.60 -16.81
CA PHE A 379 1.08 -8.50 -17.48
C PHE A 379 1.72 -7.12 -17.23
N SER A 380 2.26 -6.90 -16.02
CA SER A 380 2.99 -5.67 -15.67
C SER A 380 4.29 -5.47 -16.45
N HIS A 381 4.75 -6.47 -17.20
CA HIS A 381 5.93 -6.44 -18.08
C HIS A 381 5.56 -6.80 -19.53
N SER A 382 4.28 -6.66 -19.92
CA SER A 382 3.78 -6.97 -21.26
C SER A 382 4.50 -6.18 -22.36
N ASP A 383 4.90 -4.94 -22.09
CA ASP A 383 5.74 -4.10 -22.96
C ASP A 383 7.10 -4.77 -23.27
N LYS A 384 7.70 -5.44 -22.28
CA LYS A 384 8.97 -6.15 -22.44
C LYS A 384 8.80 -7.47 -23.20
N PHE A 385 7.73 -8.22 -22.96
CA PHE A 385 7.40 -9.43 -23.73
C PHE A 385 7.04 -9.12 -25.19
N MET A 386 6.37 -7.99 -25.43
CA MET A 386 6.16 -7.45 -26.77
C MET A 386 7.50 -7.16 -27.45
N ARG A 387 8.38 -6.42 -26.80
CA ARG A 387 9.72 -6.13 -27.33
C ARG A 387 10.48 -7.42 -27.66
N LEU A 388 10.43 -8.42 -26.78
CA LEU A 388 11.04 -9.73 -27.03
C LEU A 388 10.45 -10.38 -28.28
N SER A 389 9.12 -10.39 -28.44
CA SER A 389 8.46 -10.95 -29.63
C SER A 389 8.99 -10.33 -30.92
N LEU A 390 9.12 -9.01 -30.97
CA LEU A 390 9.68 -8.30 -32.13
C LEU A 390 11.17 -8.63 -32.36
N GLN A 391 11.94 -8.76 -31.28
CA GLN A 391 13.34 -9.16 -31.36
C GLN A 391 13.51 -10.58 -31.92
N LEU A 392 12.65 -11.53 -31.54
CA LEU A 392 12.66 -12.89 -32.08
C LEU A 392 12.41 -12.90 -33.60
N ILE A 393 11.41 -12.14 -34.07
CA ILE A 393 11.10 -11.98 -35.50
C ILE A 393 12.27 -11.35 -36.25
N SER A 394 12.85 -10.27 -35.70
CA SER A 394 13.98 -9.57 -36.30
C SER A 394 15.21 -10.49 -36.44
N ARG A 395 15.53 -11.26 -35.40
CA ARG A 395 16.63 -12.25 -35.41
C ARG A 395 16.42 -13.31 -36.48
N TYR A 396 15.21 -13.89 -36.53
CA TYR A 396 14.87 -14.89 -37.54
C TYR A 396 14.95 -14.34 -38.97
N THR A 397 14.41 -13.14 -39.20
CA THR A 397 14.43 -12.48 -40.52
C THR A 397 15.85 -12.18 -40.99
N THR A 398 16.70 -11.72 -40.07
CA THR A 398 18.13 -11.45 -40.35
C THR A 398 18.87 -12.74 -40.69
N TRP A 399 18.64 -13.80 -39.91
CA TRP A 399 19.20 -15.13 -40.17
C TRP A 399 18.77 -15.67 -41.54
N LEU A 400 17.48 -15.58 -41.86
CA LEU A 400 16.94 -16.07 -43.13
C LEU A 400 17.53 -15.30 -44.31
N SER A 401 17.59 -13.97 -44.22
CA SER A 401 18.14 -13.10 -45.26
C SER A 401 19.63 -13.39 -45.52
N SER A 402 20.40 -13.60 -44.44
CA SER A 402 21.81 -13.99 -44.52
C SER A 402 22.01 -15.38 -45.13
N GLY A 403 21.19 -16.36 -44.72
CA GLY A 403 21.20 -17.72 -45.29
C GLY A 403 20.83 -17.76 -46.78
N LEU A 404 19.88 -16.94 -47.22
CA LEU A 404 19.51 -16.83 -48.63
C LEU A 404 20.60 -16.14 -49.46
N ALA A 405 21.22 -15.08 -48.93
CA ALA A 405 22.30 -14.38 -49.59
C ALA A 405 23.53 -15.29 -49.81
N THR A 406 23.91 -16.08 -48.80
CA THR A 406 25.01 -17.04 -48.88
C THR A 406 24.73 -18.17 -49.89
N ARG A 407 23.49 -18.68 -49.95
CA ARG A 407 23.09 -19.65 -50.99
C ARG A 407 23.18 -19.05 -52.40
N LYS A 408 22.68 -17.83 -52.59
CA LYS A 408 22.74 -17.12 -53.89
C LYS A 408 24.18 -16.88 -54.35
N ALA A 409 25.11 -16.63 -53.41
CA ALA A 409 26.54 -16.52 -53.71
C ALA A 409 27.19 -17.87 -54.06
N SER A 410 26.69 -18.98 -53.51
CA SER A 410 27.15 -20.34 -53.81
C SER A 410 26.66 -20.88 -55.16
N ASP A 411 25.48 -20.45 -55.63
CA ASP A 411 24.90 -20.83 -56.93
C ASP A 411 25.52 -20.09 -58.14
N GLY A 412 26.64 -19.37 -57.93
CA GLY A 412 27.40 -18.67 -58.99
C GLY A 412 28.17 -19.58 -59.96
N SER A 413 28.10 -20.91 -59.86
CA SER A 413 28.57 -21.82 -60.90
C SER A 413 27.48 -22.01 -61.96
N SER A 414 27.80 -21.68 -63.21
CA SER A 414 26.91 -21.69 -64.38
C SER A 414 26.17 -23.03 -64.58
N ASN A 415 24.93 -23.14 -64.06
CA ASN A 415 23.75 -23.78 -64.67
C ASN A 415 22.68 -24.17 -63.62
N SER A 416 21.74 -23.28 -63.26
CA SER A 416 20.36 -23.64 -62.83
C SER A 416 19.46 -22.43 -62.48
N PRO A 417 18.12 -22.57 -62.41
CA PRO A 417 17.17 -21.65 -63.04
C PRO A 417 16.70 -20.50 -62.13
N ALA A 418 16.01 -19.56 -62.78
CA ALA A 418 15.50 -18.27 -62.29
C ALA A 418 14.42 -18.31 -61.19
N ASP A 419 14.43 -19.29 -60.28
CA ASP A 419 13.37 -19.49 -59.27
C ASP A 419 13.80 -19.19 -57.81
N ALA A 420 14.86 -18.41 -57.60
CA ALA A 420 15.25 -17.93 -56.26
C ALA A 420 14.49 -16.66 -55.80
N ALA A 421 13.33 -16.35 -56.38
CA ALA A 421 12.57 -15.12 -56.11
C ALA A 421 11.44 -15.27 -55.07
N TRP A 422 11.01 -16.49 -54.73
CA TRP A 422 9.90 -16.69 -53.77
C TRP A 422 10.32 -16.55 -52.29
N ALA A 423 11.61 -16.38 -52.01
CA ALA A 423 12.11 -16.19 -50.65
C ALA A 423 12.29 -14.70 -50.26
N LEU A 424 11.75 -13.78 -51.07
CA LEU A 424 11.72 -12.36 -50.75
C LEU A 424 10.38 -12.02 -50.08
N SER A 425 10.50 -11.56 -48.83
CA SER A 425 9.53 -10.77 -48.06
C SER A 425 8.16 -11.40 -47.82
N ILE A 426 7.99 -12.04 -46.65
CA ILE A 426 6.75 -11.78 -45.88
C ILE A 426 7.00 -10.40 -45.25
N PRO A 427 6.33 -9.34 -45.69
CA PRO A 427 6.51 -8.02 -45.12
C PRO A 427 6.13 -8.04 -43.64
N VAL A 428 6.85 -7.29 -42.81
CA VAL A 428 6.63 -7.21 -41.35
C VAL A 428 5.17 -6.85 -41.01
N GLU A 429 4.44 -6.22 -41.94
CA GLU A 429 3.00 -5.96 -41.87
C GLU A 429 2.17 -7.24 -41.64
N ASP A 430 2.45 -8.36 -42.33
CA ASP A 430 1.65 -9.59 -42.23
C ASP A 430 1.75 -10.24 -40.85
N PHE A 431 2.91 -10.13 -40.20
CA PHE A 431 3.11 -10.60 -38.82
C PHE A 431 2.35 -9.73 -37.81
N ILE A 432 2.28 -8.43 -38.05
CA ILE A 432 1.60 -7.46 -37.18
C ILE A 432 0.09 -7.58 -37.33
N TYR A 433 -0.39 -7.90 -38.54
CA TYR A 433 -1.76 -8.31 -38.80
C TYR A 433 -2.17 -9.55 -37.99
N GLU A 434 -1.36 -10.60 -38.03
CA GLU A 434 -1.70 -11.84 -37.32
C GLU A 434 -1.60 -11.68 -35.80
N TYR A 435 -0.69 -10.82 -35.33
CA TYR A 435 -0.63 -10.40 -33.94
C TYR A 435 -1.89 -9.64 -33.49
N ALA A 436 -2.35 -8.67 -34.27
CA ALA A 436 -3.59 -7.96 -33.97
C ALA A 436 -4.84 -8.86 -34.01
N ARG A 437 -4.86 -9.84 -34.92
CA ARG A 437 -5.91 -10.87 -34.96
C ARG A 437 -5.92 -11.71 -33.67
N ASN A 438 -4.76 -12.07 -33.14
CA ASN A 438 -4.64 -12.80 -31.86
C ASN A 438 -5.00 -11.94 -30.64
N LEU A 439 -4.71 -10.63 -30.66
CA LEU A 439 -5.20 -9.72 -29.62
C LEU A 439 -6.72 -9.59 -29.64
N ARG A 440 -7.31 -9.52 -30.84
CA ARG A 440 -8.77 -9.45 -31.00
C ARG A 440 -9.46 -10.72 -30.49
N SER A 441 -8.87 -11.90 -30.66
CA SER A 441 -9.42 -13.15 -30.10
C SER A 441 -9.38 -13.20 -28.56
N LEU A 442 -8.53 -12.37 -27.94
CA LEU A 442 -8.45 -12.14 -26.50
C LEU A 442 -9.33 -10.95 -26.04
N GLY A 443 -10.12 -10.35 -26.94
CA GLY A 443 -10.99 -9.20 -26.64
C GLY A 443 -10.27 -7.85 -26.58
N ILE A 444 -9.02 -7.77 -27.02
CA ILE A 444 -8.19 -6.56 -26.98
C ILE A 444 -8.15 -5.93 -28.38
N ASP A 445 -8.53 -4.67 -28.52
CA ASP A 445 -8.33 -3.93 -29.77
C ASP A 445 -6.88 -3.41 -29.84
N ALA A 446 -6.09 -3.97 -30.74
CA ALA A 446 -4.70 -3.57 -30.95
C ALA A 446 -4.55 -2.08 -31.33
N ARG A 447 -5.61 -1.42 -31.83
CA ARG A 447 -5.62 0.04 -32.08
C ARG A 447 -5.54 0.87 -30.81
N GLU A 448 -5.93 0.34 -29.66
CA GLU A 448 -5.86 1.07 -28.39
C GLU A 448 -4.44 1.07 -27.81
N ILE A 449 -3.60 0.11 -28.22
CA ILE A 449 -2.22 -0.02 -27.75
C ILE A 449 -1.32 0.98 -28.48
N GLU A 450 -0.83 1.98 -27.77
CA GLU A 450 0.00 3.07 -28.32
C GLU A 450 1.32 2.55 -28.93
N SER A 451 1.97 1.60 -28.27
CA SER A 451 3.17 0.94 -28.78
C SER A 451 2.92 0.09 -30.03
N PHE A 452 1.71 -0.47 -30.19
CA PHE A 452 1.31 -1.16 -31.42
C PHE A 452 1.09 -0.17 -32.57
N ARG A 453 0.44 0.98 -32.31
CA ARG A 453 0.26 2.05 -33.31
C ARG A 453 1.60 2.63 -33.77
N ALA A 454 2.51 2.90 -32.84
CA ALA A 454 3.85 3.37 -33.17
C ALA A 454 4.62 2.33 -34.01
N LEU A 455 4.50 1.05 -33.67
CA LEU A 455 5.08 -0.03 -34.45
C LEU A 455 4.48 -0.09 -35.86
N TRP A 456 3.15 -0.01 -35.99
CA TRP A 456 2.43 0.00 -37.27
C TRP A 456 2.89 1.15 -38.17
N GLN A 457 3.00 2.36 -37.62
CA GLN A 457 3.51 3.52 -38.37
C GLN A 457 4.94 3.33 -38.88
N CYS A 458 5.77 2.52 -38.21
CA CYS A 458 7.14 2.27 -38.61
C CYS A 458 7.29 1.21 -39.71
N VAL A 459 6.31 0.32 -39.85
CA VAL A 459 6.44 -0.92 -40.64
C VAL A 459 5.39 -1.07 -41.72
N ALA A 460 4.27 -0.36 -41.62
CA ALA A 460 3.23 -0.37 -42.64
C ALA A 460 3.68 0.43 -43.88
N PRO A 461 3.25 -0.01 -45.08
CA PRO A 461 3.38 0.78 -46.30
C PRO A 461 2.84 2.20 -46.11
N THR A 462 3.46 3.20 -46.73
CA THR A 462 3.14 4.62 -46.56
C THR A 462 1.67 4.95 -46.83
N ASP A 463 0.97 4.16 -47.63
CA ASP A 463 -0.46 4.25 -47.93
C ASP A 463 -1.39 3.65 -46.85
N LYS A 464 -0.84 2.88 -45.89
CA LYS A 464 -1.58 2.20 -44.82
C LYS A 464 -1.22 2.66 -43.40
N GLN A 465 -0.20 3.51 -43.23
CA GLN A 465 0.28 3.96 -41.91
C GLN A 465 -0.82 4.63 -41.07
N ASP A 466 -1.75 5.34 -41.73
CA ASP A 466 -2.85 6.06 -41.06
C ASP A 466 -4.13 5.24 -40.90
N ASN A 467 -4.19 4.02 -41.43
CA ASN A 467 -5.42 3.22 -41.48
C ASN A 467 -5.16 1.77 -41.06
N ILE A 468 -5.36 1.51 -39.77
CA ILE A 468 -5.19 0.17 -39.17
C ILE A 468 -6.50 -0.62 -39.35
N GLN A 469 -6.68 -1.31 -40.47
CA GLN A 469 -7.79 -2.25 -40.67
C GLN A 469 -7.29 -3.67 -40.43
N PHE A 470 -8.03 -4.51 -39.66
CA PHE A 470 -7.69 -5.90 -39.33
C PHE A 470 -8.73 -6.89 -39.83
#